data_AF-A0A318LVP6-F1
#
_entry.id   AF-A0A318LVP6-F1
#
_cell.length_a   1.000
_cell.length_b   1.000
_cell.length_c   1.000
_cell.angle_alpha   90.00
_cell.angle_beta   90.00
_cell.angle_gamma   90.00
#
_symmetry.space_group_name_H-M   'P 1'
#
loop_
_entity.id
_entity.type
_entity.pdbx_description
1 polymer ?
#
loop_
_entity_poly.entity_id
_entity_poly.type
_entity_poly.pdbx_seq_one_letter_code
_entity_poly.pdbx_strand_id
1 'polypeptide(L)'
;MDDFARSIDVRALSTEQFVRLLETLHMLDTVGAGVSLTSLSTEVLAGIVGRASKEQIRGIAQHPELRAVFLDEIFRRMSEHFLPEKAQHLSIVVGWRFPDGADDFDRFQTVIEAGRCVSSADCARSADTTITVAVEDFIRMATGNAAVATMFVTGKVKVKGEYAPAVRFSSYFDIPKGA
;
A
#
# COMPACT_ATOMS: atom_id res chain seq x y z
N MET A 1 -16.42 0.63 -12.90
CA MET A 1 -16.11 0.67 -11.45
C MET A 1 -15.65 2.05 -11.00
N ASP A 2 -14.74 2.68 -11.73
CA ASP A 2 -14.29 4.06 -11.44
C ASP A 2 -15.42 5.08 -11.24
N ASP A 3 -16.41 5.14 -12.13
CA ASP A 3 -17.48 6.13 -12.03
C ASP A 3 -18.35 5.94 -10.79
N PHE A 4 -18.64 4.69 -10.45
CA PHE A 4 -19.31 4.35 -9.20
C PHE A 4 -18.49 4.82 -7.99
N ALA A 5 -17.19 4.49 -7.95
CA ALA A 5 -16.31 4.90 -6.86
C ALA A 5 -16.15 6.43 -6.73
N ARG A 6 -16.17 7.17 -7.86
CA ARG A 6 -16.17 8.64 -7.87
C ARG A 6 -17.47 9.22 -7.31
N SER A 7 -18.61 8.57 -7.55
CA SER A 7 -19.92 9.02 -7.05
C SER A 7 -20.11 8.85 -5.54
N ILE A 8 -19.32 8.00 -4.89
CA ILE A 8 -19.38 7.78 -3.45
C ILE A 8 -18.65 8.91 -2.73
N ASP A 9 -19.36 9.61 -1.84
CA ASP A 9 -18.74 10.49 -0.85
C ASP A 9 -18.38 9.69 0.41
N VAL A 10 -17.15 9.19 0.46
CA VAL A 10 -16.65 8.43 1.61
C VAL A 10 -16.64 9.25 2.91
N ARG A 11 -16.68 10.59 2.84
CA ARG A 11 -16.72 11.46 4.04
C ARG A 11 -18.09 11.45 4.71
N ALA A 12 -19.13 11.09 3.97
CA ALA A 12 -20.49 10.95 4.50
C ALA A 12 -20.69 9.61 5.25
N LEU A 13 -19.76 8.67 5.12
CA LEU A 13 -19.82 7.35 5.76
C LEU A 13 -19.16 7.38 7.14
N SER A 14 -19.77 6.71 8.12
CA SER A 14 -19.05 6.34 9.34
C SER A 14 -17.91 5.36 9.03
N THR A 15 -16.98 5.17 9.98
CA THR A 15 -15.93 4.15 9.84
C THR A 15 -16.50 2.76 9.57
N GLU A 16 -17.56 2.37 10.29
CA GLU A 16 -18.22 1.08 10.11
C GLU A 16 -18.88 0.95 8.74
N GLN A 17 -19.56 1.99 8.26
CA GLN A 17 -20.19 2.00 6.94
C GLN A 17 -19.15 1.93 5.81
N PHE A 18 -18.03 2.63 5.97
CA PHE A 18 -16.93 2.60 5.03
C PHE A 18 -16.28 1.22 4.94
N VAL A 19 -15.98 0.59 6.08
CA VAL A 19 -15.43 -0.77 6.13
C VAL A 19 -16.42 -1.76 5.51
N ARG A 20 -17.70 -1.70 5.87
CA ARG A 20 -18.75 -2.57 5.30
C ARG A 20 -18.91 -2.42 3.79
N LEU A 21 -18.77 -1.19 3.27
CA LEU A 21 -18.78 -0.97 1.82
C LEU A 21 -17.63 -1.74 1.15
N LEU A 22 -16.41 -1.64 1.68
CA LEU A 22 -15.25 -2.34 1.14
C LEU A 22 -15.38 -3.87 1.26
N GLU A 23 -15.88 -4.37 2.39
CA GLU A 23 -16.21 -5.80 2.57
C GLU A 23 -17.20 -6.27 1.49
N THR A 24 -18.26 -5.49 1.25
CA THR A 24 -19.27 -5.83 0.24
C THR A 24 -18.65 -5.87 -1.15
N LEU A 25 -17.80 -4.89 -1.50
CA LEU A 25 -17.11 -4.87 -2.79
C LEU A 25 -16.13 -6.03 -2.93
N HIS A 26 -15.43 -6.41 -1.86
CA HIS A 26 -14.55 -7.57 -1.86
C HIS A 26 -15.33 -8.88 -2.00
N MET A 27 -16.43 -9.05 -1.27
CA MET A 27 -17.31 -10.20 -1.40
C MET A 27 -17.83 -10.33 -2.84
N LEU A 28 -18.31 -9.24 -3.45
CA LEU A 28 -18.79 -9.23 -4.84
C LEU A 28 -17.70 -9.62 -5.85
N ASP A 29 -16.45 -9.26 -5.58
CA ASP A 29 -15.29 -9.66 -6.38
C ASP A 29 -15.07 -11.18 -6.30
N THR A 30 -15.05 -11.73 -5.08
CA THR A 30 -14.82 -13.18 -4.86
C THR A 30 -15.89 -14.08 -5.48
N VAL A 31 -17.14 -13.60 -5.60
CA VAL A 31 -18.24 -14.34 -6.26
C VAL A 31 -18.35 -14.07 -7.76
N GLY A 32 -17.44 -13.25 -8.32
CA GLY A 32 -17.40 -12.97 -9.77
C GLY A 32 -18.53 -12.09 -10.28
N ALA A 33 -19.09 -11.21 -9.44
CA ALA A 33 -20.22 -10.34 -9.81
C ALA A 33 -19.83 -9.15 -10.73
N GLY A 34 -18.58 -9.08 -11.18
CA GLY A 34 -18.07 -8.00 -12.06
C GLY A 34 -17.84 -6.66 -11.34
N VAL A 35 -17.89 -6.66 -10.01
CA VAL A 35 -17.63 -5.49 -9.15
C VAL A 35 -16.41 -5.82 -8.30
N SER A 36 -15.30 -5.12 -8.50
CA SER A 36 -14.03 -5.43 -7.84
C SER A 36 -13.31 -4.18 -7.37
N LEU A 37 -12.74 -4.23 -6.15
CA LEU A 37 -11.81 -3.20 -5.67
C LEU A 37 -10.54 -3.12 -6.52
N THR A 38 -10.05 -4.27 -7.00
CA THR A 38 -8.82 -4.34 -7.80
C THR A 38 -8.99 -3.71 -9.20
N SER A 39 -10.24 -3.65 -9.69
CA SER A 39 -10.56 -3.03 -10.98
C SER A 39 -10.57 -1.49 -10.98
N LEU A 40 -10.43 -0.85 -9.81
CA LEU A 40 -10.33 0.61 -9.73
C LEU A 40 -9.01 1.08 -10.34
N SER A 41 -9.02 2.18 -11.09
CA SER A 41 -7.77 2.84 -11.47
C SER A 41 -6.98 3.32 -10.24
N THR A 42 -5.66 3.47 -10.39
CA THR A 42 -4.80 3.85 -9.26
C THR A 42 -5.11 5.27 -8.79
N GLU A 43 -5.48 6.14 -9.72
CA GLU A 43 -5.89 7.51 -9.46
C GLU A 43 -7.20 7.54 -8.65
N VAL A 44 -8.16 6.68 -8.97
CA VAL A 44 -9.43 6.59 -8.21
C VAL A 44 -9.21 6.02 -6.82
N LEU A 45 -8.40 4.96 -6.68
CA LEU A 45 -8.05 4.42 -5.36
C LEU A 45 -7.33 5.47 -4.50
N ALA A 46 -6.33 6.15 -5.05
CA ALA A 46 -5.61 7.22 -4.35
C ALA A 46 -6.53 8.38 -3.95
N GLY A 47 -7.46 8.77 -4.83
CA GLY A 47 -8.47 9.80 -4.55
C GLY A 47 -9.52 9.37 -3.51
N ILE A 48 -9.83 8.08 -3.39
CA ILE A 48 -10.66 7.57 -2.28
C ILE A 48 -9.88 7.65 -0.96
N VAL A 49 -8.64 7.17 -0.94
CA VAL A 49 -7.79 7.21 0.27
C VAL A 49 -7.55 8.64 0.75
N GLY A 50 -7.37 9.59 -0.16
CA GLY A 50 -7.20 11.01 0.19
C GLY A 50 -8.45 11.66 0.77
N ARG A 51 -9.65 11.18 0.41
CA ARG A 51 -10.93 11.66 0.96
C ARG A 51 -11.34 10.95 2.25
N ALA A 52 -10.82 9.75 2.50
CA ALA A 52 -11.14 8.97 3.68
C ALA A 52 -10.51 9.55 4.95
N SER A 53 -11.21 9.44 6.08
CA SER A 53 -10.68 9.85 7.38
C SER A 53 -9.55 8.91 7.85
N LYS A 54 -8.74 9.37 8.81
CA LYS A 54 -7.69 8.53 9.41
C LYS A 54 -8.28 7.29 10.08
N GLU A 55 -9.46 7.43 10.68
CA GLU A 55 -10.22 6.38 11.34
C GLU A 55 -10.75 5.35 10.33
N GLN A 56 -11.21 5.79 9.16
CA GLN A 56 -11.61 4.91 8.06
C GLN A 56 -10.45 4.06 7.55
N ILE A 57 -9.29 4.68 7.28
CA ILE A 57 -8.09 3.94 6.85
C ILE A 57 -7.59 3.00 7.96
N ARG A 58 -7.67 3.41 9.23
CA ARG A 58 -7.37 2.54 10.37
C ARG A 58 -8.33 1.36 10.44
N GLY A 59 -9.61 1.55 10.10
CA GLY A 59 -10.60 0.49 9.99
C GLY A 59 -10.20 -0.59 8.99
N ILE A 60 -9.66 -0.20 7.82
CA ILE A 60 -9.07 -1.16 6.85
C ILE A 60 -7.92 -1.94 7.50
N ALA A 61 -6.99 -1.23 8.13
CA ALA A 61 -5.78 -1.82 8.72
C ALA A 61 -6.06 -2.79 9.87
N GLN A 62 -7.20 -2.63 10.57
CA GLN A 62 -7.64 -3.47 11.68
C GLN A 62 -8.57 -4.61 11.24
N HIS A 63 -9.11 -4.56 10.02
CA HIS A 63 -10.00 -5.58 9.51
C HIS A 63 -9.20 -6.77 8.94
N PRO A 64 -9.38 -8.01 9.43
CA PRO A 64 -8.53 -9.16 9.06
C PRO A 64 -8.41 -9.40 7.56
N GLU A 65 -9.53 -9.38 6.82
CA GLU A 65 -9.54 -9.66 5.37
C GLU A 65 -9.08 -8.45 4.55
N LEU A 66 -9.71 -7.29 4.73
CA LEU A 66 -9.39 -6.07 3.98
C LEU A 66 -7.93 -5.63 4.14
N ARG A 67 -7.31 -5.85 5.31
CA ARG A 67 -5.90 -5.55 5.52
C ARG A 67 -5.01 -6.29 4.51
N ALA A 68 -5.20 -7.61 4.37
CA ALA A 68 -4.44 -8.43 3.42
C ALA A 68 -4.72 -8.01 1.98
N VAL A 69 -6.00 -7.82 1.63
CA VAL A 69 -6.43 -7.37 0.30
C VAL A 69 -5.76 -6.05 -0.11
N PHE A 70 -5.71 -5.07 0.80
CA PHE A 70 -5.08 -3.78 0.50
C PHE A 70 -3.55 -3.87 0.42
N LEU A 71 -2.91 -4.71 1.24
CA LEU A 71 -1.46 -4.93 1.15
C LEU A 71 -1.10 -5.55 -0.20
N ASP A 72 -1.75 -6.65 -0.57
CA ASP A 72 -1.53 -7.34 -1.85
C ASP A 72 -1.75 -6.39 -3.03
N GLU A 73 -2.84 -5.62 -2.99
CA GLU A 73 -3.20 -4.69 -4.04
C GLU A 73 -2.18 -3.55 -4.18
N ILE A 74 -1.68 -3.00 -3.07
CA ILE A 74 -0.63 -1.98 -3.10
C ILE A 74 0.66 -2.56 -3.68
N PHE A 75 1.09 -3.75 -3.26
CA PHE A 75 2.32 -4.36 -3.77
C PHE A 75 2.25 -4.74 -5.26
N ARG A 76 1.07 -5.19 -5.71
CA ARG A 76 0.79 -5.41 -7.14
C ARG A 76 0.97 -4.10 -7.91
N ARG A 77 0.30 -3.02 -7.49
CA ARG A 77 0.40 -1.70 -8.14
C ARG A 77 1.79 -1.08 -8.05
N MET A 78 2.52 -1.27 -6.95
CA MET A 78 3.90 -0.81 -6.85
C MET A 78 4.76 -1.38 -7.98
N SER A 79 4.58 -2.66 -8.31
CA SER A 79 5.31 -3.29 -9.41
C SER A 79 4.91 -2.72 -10.78
N GLU A 80 3.64 -2.33 -10.95
CA GLU A 80 3.12 -1.69 -12.17
C GLU A 80 3.58 -0.24 -12.36
N HIS A 81 3.75 0.48 -11.25
CA HIS A 81 4.18 1.88 -11.22
C HIS A 81 5.70 2.03 -11.10
N PHE A 82 6.46 0.93 -11.21
CA PHE A 82 7.91 0.96 -11.18
C PHE A 82 8.49 1.69 -12.41
N LEU A 83 9.57 2.44 -12.20
CA LEU A 83 10.28 3.23 -13.21
C LEU A 83 11.65 2.60 -13.50
N PRO A 84 11.76 1.67 -14.47
CA PRO A 84 12.99 0.91 -14.73
C PRO A 84 14.20 1.79 -15.03
N GLU A 85 13.99 2.92 -15.70
CA GLU A 85 15.02 3.88 -16.06
C GLU A 85 15.70 4.53 -14.85
N LYS A 86 15.00 4.61 -13.70
CA LYS A 86 15.57 5.14 -12.46
C LYS A 86 16.32 4.09 -11.64
N ALA A 87 16.23 2.82 -12.01
CA ALA A 87 16.72 1.68 -11.23
C ALA A 87 17.58 0.69 -12.05
N GLN A 88 18.09 1.10 -13.22
CA GLN A 88 18.84 0.24 -14.13
C GLN A 88 20.04 -0.49 -13.50
N HIS A 89 20.72 0.16 -12.56
CA HIS A 89 21.91 -0.37 -11.88
C HIS A 89 21.62 -0.76 -10.43
N LEU A 90 20.36 -0.76 -10.02
CA LEU A 90 19.96 -1.08 -8.66
C LEU A 90 19.73 -2.58 -8.52
N SER A 91 20.33 -3.16 -7.49
CA SER A 91 19.99 -4.48 -6.97
C SER A 91 19.72 -4.30 -5.48
N ILE A 92 18.46 -4.46 -5.07
CA ILE A 92 18.07 -4.37 -3.66
C ILE A 92 16.91 -5.30 -3.33
N VAL A 93 16.96 -5.85 -2.12
CA VAL A 93 15.89 -6.57 -1.46
C VAL A 93 15.40 -5.75 -0.26
N VAL A 94 14.18 -5.23 -0.36
CA VAL A 94 13.49 -4.51 0.73
C VAL A 94 12.55 -5.47 1.44
N GLY A 95 12.76 -5.71 2.72
CA GLY A 95 11.81 -6.39 3.59
C GLY A 95 10.80 -5.40 4.17
N TRP A 96 9.52 -5.76 4.15
CA TRP A 96 8.44 -4.99 4.76
C TRP A 96 7.92 -5.72 5.99
N ARG A 97 7.62 -4.95 7.03
CA ARG A 97 7.01 -5.46 8.27
C ARG A 97 5.86 -4.55 8.67
N PHE A 98 4.69 -5.15 8.83
CA PHE A 98 3.49 -4.45 9.24
C PHE A 98 3.03 -5.00 10.59
N PRO A 99 3.17 -4.25 11.70
CA PRO A 99 2.75 -4.74 13.02
C PRO A 99 1.27 -5.14 13.02
N ASP A 100 0.95 -6.26 13.67
CA ASP A 100 -0.42 -6.77 13.82
C ASP A 100 -0.97 -6.71 15.26
N GLY A 101 -0.13 -6.34 16.23
CA GLY A 101 -0.48 -6.17 17.64
C GLY A 101 -0.07 -7.33 18.56
N ALA A 102 0.39 -8.46 18.02
CA ALA A 102 0.77 -9.65 18.79
C ALA A 102 2.28 -9.95 18.76
N ASP A 103 3.11 -8.90 18.66
CA ASP A 103 4.56 -9.00 18.36
C ASP A 103 4.90 -9.74 17.05
N ASP A 104 3.91 -9.96 16.18
CA ASP A 104 4.10 -10.47 14.83
C ASP A 104 3.90 -9.37 13.78
N PHE A 105 4.21 -9.74 12.54
CA PHE A 105 4.19 -8.85 11.40
C PHE A 105 3.65 -9.57 10.18
N ASP A 106 2.76 -8.91 9.43
CA ASP A 106 2.65 -9.24 8.02
C ASP A 106 3.96 -8.86 7.34
N ARG A 107 4.43 -9.75 6.47
CA ARG A 107 5.73 -9.61 5.82
C ARG A 107 5.56 -9.67 4.32
N PHE A 108 6.24 -8.75 3.67
CA PHE A 108 6.41 -8.74 2.23
C PHE A 108 7.87 -8.48 1.92
N GLN A 109 8.27 -8.84 0.71
CA GLN A 109 9.57 -8.55 0.16
C GLN A 109 9.39 -7.89 -1.19
N THR A 110 10.04 -6.75 -1.41
CA THR A 110 10.18 -6.13 -2.73
C THR A 110 11.61 -6.31 -3.20
N VAL A 111 11.78 -6.95 -4.34
CA VAL A 111 13.06 -7.13 -5.02
C VAL A 111 13.09 -6.21 -6.22
N ILE A 112 14.11 -5.35 -6.28
CA ILE A 112 14.45 -4.61 -7.49
C ILE A 112 15.78 -5.12 -8.00
N GLU A 113 15.80 -5.72 -9.18
CA GLU A 113 17.03 -6.20 -9.83
C GLU A 113 16.85 -6.28 -11.35
N ALA A 114 17.93 -6.03 -12.10
CA ALA A 114 17.93 -6.10 -13.56
C ALA A 114 16.78 -5.30 -14.22
N GLY A 115 16.48 -4.12 -13.68
CA GLY A 115 15.41 -3.25 -14.19
C GLY A 115 14.00 -3.81 -14.01
N ARG A 116 13.78 -4.73 -13.05
CA ARG A 116 12.46 -5.25 -12.68
C ARG A 116 12.19 -5.01 -11.21
N CYS A 117 10.93 -4.83 -10.86
CA CYS A 117 10.44 -4.77 -9.49
C CYS A 117 9.40 -5.88 -9.29
N VAL A 118 9.60 -6.72 -8.27
CA VAL A 118 8.67 -7.79 -7.89
C VAL A 118 8.43 -7.69 -6.39
N SER A 119 7.16 -7.73 -5.99
CA SER A 119 6.79 -7.77 -4.58
C SER A 119 5.98 -9.03 -4.26
N SER A 120 6.24 -9.66 -3.12
CA SER A 120 5.56 -10.89 -2.69
C SER A 120 5.54 -11.05 -1.19
N ALA A 121 4.59 -11.82 -0.66
CA ALA A 121 4.62 -12.29 0.72
C ALA A 121 5.68 -13.39 0.95
N ASP A 122 6.15 -14.04 -0.12
CA ASP A 122 7.30 -14.94 -0.06
C ASP A 122 8.57 -14.13 0.25
N CYS A 123 9.15 -14.39 1.42
CA CYS A 123 10.29 -13.66 1.98
C CYS A 123 11.57 -14.52 1.94
N ALA A 124 11.84 -15.17 0.80
CA ALA A 124 12.93 -16.13 0.67
C ALA A 124 14.35 -15.51 0.63
N ARG A 125 14.49 -14.23 0.28
CA ARG A 125 15.82 -13.58 0.15
C ARG A 125 16.22 -12.83 1.42
N SER A 126 17.53 -12.70 1.65
CA SER A 126 18.04 -11.80 2.67
C SER A 126 17.74 -10.35 2.28
N ALA A 127 17.13 -9.58 3.18
CA ALA A 127 16.83 -8.18 2.95
C ALA A 127 18.06 -7.31 3.24
N ASP A 128 18.40 -6.41 2.31
CA ASP A 128 19.44 -5.39 2.50
C ASP A 128 18.94 -4.30 3.48
N THR A 129 17.63 -4.04 3.43
CA THR A 129 16.95 -3.11 4.33
C THR A 129 15.57 -3.63 4.69
N THR A 130 15.15 -3.38 5.92
CA THR A 130 13.81 -3.71 6.42
C THR A 130 13.09 -2.43 6.84
N ILE A 131 11.92 -2.20 6.27
CA ILE A 131 11.03 -1.09 6.59
C ILE A 131 9.89 -1.62 7.47
N THR A 132 9.72 -1.02 8.64
CA THR A 132 8.58 -1.28 9.53
C THR A 132 7.68 -0.06 9.56
N VAL A 133 6.39 -0.25 9.26
CA VAL A 133 5.39 0.82 9.15
C VAL A 133 4.00 0.23 9.45
N ALA A 134 3.10 1.03 10.03
CA ALA A 134 1.71 0.61 10.22
C ALA A 134 0.97 0.56 8.87
N VAL A 135 0.02 -0.36 8.69
CA VAL A 135 -0.68 -0.52 7.41
C VAL A 135 -1.42 0.74 6.99
N GLU A 136 -2.05 1.46 7.92
CA GLU A 136 -2.74 2.70 7.59
C GLU A 136 -1.77 3.80 7.11
N ASP A 137 -0.54 3.81 7.61
CA ASP A 137 0.51 4.73 7.18
C ASP A 137 1.05 4.29 5.81
N PHE A 138 1.23 2.98 5.58
CA PHE A 138 1.63 2.43 4.29
C PHE A 138 0.61 2.71 3.18
N ILE A 139 -0.69 2.50 3.44
CA ILE A 139 -1.77 2.81 2.50
C ILE A 139 -1.69 4.28 2.06
N ARG A 140 -1.55 5.21 3.01
CA ARG A 140 -1.43 6.65 2.70
C ARG A 140 -0.14 6.97 1.95
N MET A 141 0.97 6.35 2.34
CA MET A 141 2.27 6.53 1.70
C MET A 141 2.26 6.08 0.24
N ALA A 142 1.79 4.86 -0.02
CA ALA A 142 1.77 4.26 -1.35
C ALA A 142 0.79 4.93 -2.32
N THR A 143 -0.23 5.62 -1.79
CA THR A 143 -1.22 6.38 -2.57
C THR A 143 -0.88 7.88 -2.68
N GLY A 144 0.31 8.29 -2.23
CA GLY A 144 0.73 9.70 -2.29
C GLY A 144 0.02 10.64 -1.31
N ASN A 145 -0.79 10.10 -0.41
CA ASN A 145 -1.54 10.83 0.62
C ASN A 145 -0.74 11.06 1.92
N ALA A 146 0.51 10.62 1.97
CA ALA A 146 1.45 10.97 3.04
C ALA A 146 2.90 11.00 2.56
N ALA A 147 3.65 12.00 3.02
CA ALA A 147 5.05 12.16 2.67
C ALA A 147 5.95 11.23 3.48
N VAL A 148 6.73 10.38 2.79
CA VAL A 148 7.70 9.44 3.39
C VAL A 148 8.69 10.16 4.31
N ALA A 149 9.22 11.31 3.88
CA ALA A 149 10.19 12.08 4.67
C ALA A 149 9.61 12.51 6.02
N THR A 150 8.36 12.99 6.05
CA THR A 150 7.67 13.34 7.30
C THR A 150 7.43 12.12 8.18
N MET A 151 7.03 10.99 7.59
CA MET A 151 6.82 9.74 8.33
C MET A 151 8.12 9.19 8.93
N PHE A 152 9.24 9.36 8.24
CA PHE A 152 10.56 9.01 8.76
C PHE A 152 10.93 9.88 9.96
N VAL A 153 10.85 11.21 9.82
CA VAL A 153 11.17 12.17 10.90
C VAL A 153 10.27 11.97 12.12
N THR A 154 9.01 11.60 11.93
CA THR A 154 8.06 11.31 13.02
C THR A 154 8.16 9.90 13.59
N GLY A 155 9.06 9.06 13.09
CA GLY A 155 9.30 7.70 13.59
C GLY A 155 8.22 6.67 13.21
N LYS A 156 7.30 7.02 12.31
CA LYS A 156 6.26 6.13 11.78
C LYS A 156 6.81 5.10 10.79
N VAL A 157 7.85 5.49 10.06
CA VAL A 157 8.66 4.61 9.22
C VAL A 157 9.96 4.34 9.96
N LYS A 158 10.20 3.08 10.29
CA LYS A 158 11.45 2.62 10.91
C LYS A 158 12.24 1.82 9.88
N VAL A 159 13.53 2.10 9.76
CA VAL A 159 14.43 1.42 8.82
C VAL A 159 15.51 0.68 9.61
N LYS A 160 15.74 -0.59 9.26
CA LYS A 160 16.85 -1.40 9.77
C LYS A 160 17.67 -1.93 8.59
N GLY A 161 18.99 -1.81 8.65
CA GLY A 161 19.89 -2.22 7.56
C GLY A 161 20.36 -1.02 6.74
N GLU A 162 20.50 -1.19 5.43
CA GLU A 162 20.97 -0.11 4.57
C GLU A 162 19.96 1.03 4.46
N TYR A 163 20.43 2.24 4.76
CA TYR A 163 19.57 3.40 4.91
C TYR A 163 19.39 4.19 3.61
N ALA A 164 20.48 4.36 2.84
CA ALA A 164 20.45 5.13 1.59
C ALA A 164 19.44 4.60 0.56
N PRO A 165 19.30 3.27 0.38
CA PRO A 165 18.30 2.74 -0.54
C PRO A 165 16.87 2.94 -0.06
N ALA A 166 16.61 2.85 1.26
CA ALA A 166 15.29 3.05 1.84
C ALA A 166 14.78 4.49 1.62
N VAL A 167 15.67 5.49 1.73
CA VAL A 167 15.33 6.90 1.47
C VAL A 167 14.96 7.14 0.01
N ARG A 168 15.67 6.49 -0.93
CA ARG A 168 15.42 6.64 -2.36
C ARG A 168 14.31 5.74 -2.88
N PHE A 169 13.86 4.78 -2.09
CA PHE A 169 12.98 3.72 -2.55
C PHE A 169 11.72 4.24 -3.26
N SER A 170 11.03 5.22 -2.67
CA SER A 170 9.84 5.83 -3.27
C SER A 170 10.09 6.54 -4.59
N SER A 171 11.33 6.98 -4.86
CA SER A 171 11.68 7.68 -6.10
C SER A 171 11.75 6.78 -7.33
N TYR A 172 11.81 5.46 -7.14
CA TYR A 172 11.79 4.45 -8.20
C TYR A 172 10.38 4.12 -8.70
N PHE A 173 9.35 4.77 -8.15
CA PHE A 173 7.96 4.54 -8.49
C PHE A 173 7.30 5.85 -8.94
N ASP A 174 6.38 5.76 -9.89
CA ASP A 174 5.44 6.84 -10.19
C ASP A 174 4.29 6.81 -9.18
N ILE A 175 4.51 7.43 -8.03
CA ILE A 175 3.49 7.46 -6.97
C ILE A 175 2.33 8.34 -7.43
N PRO A 176 1.08 7.85 -7.36
CA PRO A 176 -0.10 8.63 -7.68
C PRO A 176 -0.11 9.95 -6.92
N LYS A 177 -0.38 11.05 -7.61
CA LYS A 177 -0.58 12.33 -6.96
C LYS A 177 -2.01 12.32 -6.41
N GLY A 178 -2.14 12.44 -5.09
CA GLY A 178 -3.45 12.65 -4.46
C GLY A 178 -4.15 13.84 -5.11
N ALA A 179 -5.47 13.72 -5.28
CA ALA A 179 -6.34 14.80 -5.75
C ALA A 179 -6.55 15.87 -4.67
#